data_AF-A0A2S0NJJ8-F1
#
_entry.id   AF-A0A2S0NJJ8-F1
#
_cell.length_a   1.000
_cell.length_b   1.000
_cell.length_c   1.000
_cell.angle_alpha   90.00
_cell.angle_beta   90.00
_cell.angle_gamma   90.00
#
_symmetry.space_group_name_H-M   'P 1'
#
loop_
_entity.id
_entity.type
_entity.pdbx_description
1 polymer ?
#
loop_
_entity_poly.entity_id
_entity_poly.type
_entity_poly.pdbx_seq_one_letter_code
_entity_poly.pdbx_strand_id
1 'polypeptide(L)'
;MKKLLMLLGSLSIIVGSVSTVIACDNPTSIVQSMFENAIKREIEQANRITTQKEADQYNKDFNDGKIKVEDVIIKLNYIPPTHAKPGSFYVVFTPTVVGKYNQAKEIKSSNNVIVYDVQAVFEAAIAEELNYANEIKTRSAADNYKAPEIEGVDITNDYTTPLQGATSKFQAAFNPKIPGIYKEATSRFSNANIIEFEDPAIQAEFEAAIADEKKHANEIKTQKQAEEYKNNFDPTKIPDVEMEFKYTEPTLQIKGLFYVVFNPTPFGKYQGVLSEPSNRNRFEYDHQIFFEIAIESAIKIAEQVGNREDALKYIPPIINGVDIEKKYFEPTPLMPGSFQVIFSATSNGIYNRAKSKETIKREIQYQALSKQDYRDAIEPMENKFRSINDRNGGRDLWLSLGGEAKVWDELKNGDGRIKIVAKSLPIRGVEIIYSAAEWDSWGRWIDMDFKPIVNDIYSDVGFHITLSSIIK
;
A
#
# COMPACT_ATOMS: atom_id res chain seq x y z
N MET A 1 -62.21 -25.72 -24.68
CA MET A 1 -63.45 -24.93 -24.84
C MET A 1 -64.06 -24.70 -23.46
N LYS A 2 -64.26 -23.41 -23.08
CA LYS A 2 -65.35 -22.83 -22.25
C LYS A 2 -65.62 -23.47 -20.86
N LYS A 3 -65.78 -22.79 -19.72
CA LYS A 3 -66.02 -21.40 -19.25
C LYS A 3 -65.89 -21.52 -17.69
N LEU A 4 -65.27 -20.61 -16.93
CA LEU A 4 -65.62 -19.22 -16.61
C LEU A 4 -66.82 -19.04 -15.62
N LEU A 5 -66.50 -18.46 -14.45
CA LEU A 5 -67.22 -17.50 -13.59
C LEU A 5 -68.41 -17.89 -12.68
N MET A 6 -68.28 -17.55 -11.39
CA MET A 6 -69.15 -16.69 -10.53
C MET A 6 -68.38 -16.47 -9.20
N LEU A 7 -67.83 -15.32 -8.81
CA LEU A 7 -68.29 -13.93 -8.63
C LEU A 7 -69.09 -13.67 -7.33
N LEU A 8 -68.39 -13.00 -6.39
CA LEU A 8 -68.81 -11.99 -5.39
C LEU A 8 -69.81 -12.32 -4.27
N GLY A 9 -69.38 -11.98 -3.05
CA GLY A 9 -70.14 -11.04 -2.23
C GLY A 9 -70.13 -11.28 -0.72
N SER A 10 -69.33 -10.52 0.02
CA SER A 10 -69.83 -9.71 1.16
C SER A 10 -68.70 -8.92 1.82
N LEU A 11 -68.70 -7.60 1.58
CA LEU A 11 -68.13 -6.61 2.49
C LEU A 11 -68.88 -6.68 3.83
N SER A 12 -68.14 -6.64 4.94
CA SER A 12 -68.63 -6.08 6.21
C SER A 12 -67.43 -5.56 7.01
N ILE A 13 -67.26 -4.24 6.96
CA ILE A 13 -66.45 -3.48 7.90
C ILE A 13 -67.32 -3.26 9.14
N ILE A 14 -66.92 -3.78 10.31
CA ILE A 14 -67.30 -3.23 11.61
C ILE A 14 -66.07 -3.22 12.51
N VAL A 15 -65.90 -2.05 13.11
CA VAL A 15 -64.84 -1.55 13.98
C VAL A 15 -64.94 -2.16 15.38
N GLY A 16 -63.78 -2.38 16.03
CA GLY A 16 -63.69 -2.26 17.49
C GLY A 16 -63.39 -3.55 18.26
N SER A 17 -62.11 -3.90 18.37
CA SER A 17 -61.44 -4.07 19.66
C SER A 17 -59.97 -4.37 19.42
N VAL A 18 -59.14 -3.42 19.83
CA VAL A 18 -57.68 -3.57 19.90
C VAL A 18 -57.41 -4.57 21.01
N SER A 19 -57.42 -5.86 20.67
CA SER A 19 -56.65 -6.84 21.42
C SER A 19 -55.30 -6.88 20.74
N THR A 20 -54.35 -6.09 21.25
CA THR A 20 -52.94 -6.37 21.08
C THR A 20 -52.70 -7.78 21.63
N VAL A 21 -52.88 -8.78 20.77
CA VAL A 21 -52.19 -10.05 20.91
C VAL A 21 -50.74 -9.67 20.69
N ILE A 22 -50.04 -9.37 21.79
CA ILE A 22 -48.59 -9.48 21.83
C ILE A 22 -48.36 -10.97 21.62
N ALA A 23 -48.28 -11.37 20.35
CA ALA A 23 -47.59 -12.60 20.01
C ALA A 23 -46.21 -12.42 20.64
N CYS A 24 -45.90 -13.25 21.63
CA CYS A 24 -44.52 -13.52 21.99
C CYS A 24 -43.88 -14.24 20.80
N ASP A 25 -43.74 -13.53 19.67
CA ASP A 25 -42.92 -13.95 18.57
C ASP A 25 -41.51 -13.99 19.12
N ASN A 26 -40.95 -15.20 19.13
CA ASN A 26 -39.63 -15.47 19.64
C ASN A 26 -38.66 -14.47 18.99
N PRO A 27 -38.02 -13.54 19.75
CA PRO A 27 -37.28 -12.42 19.17
C PRO A 27 -36.19 -12.89 18.18
N THR A 28 -35.70 -14.12 18.37
CA THR A 28 -34.80 -14.81 17.45
C THR A 28 -35.37 -15.02 16.03
N SER A 29 -36.68 -15.33 15.85
CA SER A 29 -37.24 -15.58 14.51
C SER A 29 -37.50 -14.31 13.71
N ILE A 30 -37.82 -13.19 14.37
CA ILE A 30 -37.98 -11.88 13.72
C ILE A 30 -36.62 -11.40 13.21
N VAL A 31 -35.60 -11.44 14.07
CA VAL A 31 -34.23 -11.02 13.70
C VAL A 31 -33.67 -11.90 12.58
N GLN A 32 -33.96 -13.22 12.59
CA GLN A 32 -33.58 -14.13 11.53
C GLN A 32 -34.20 -13.77 10.17
N SER A 33 -35.51 -13.48 10.12
CA SER A 33 -36.21 -13.06 8.90
C SER A 33 -35.68 -11.72 8.35
N MET A 34 -35.37 -10.77 9.24
CA MET A 34 -34.75 -9.50 8.84
C MET A 34 -33.35 -9.72 8.24
N PHE A 35 -32.55 -10.62 8.84
CA PHE A 35 -31.25 -10.98 8.31
C PHE A 35 -31.35 -11.67 6.94
N GLU A 36 -32.25 -12.64 6.77
CA GLU A 36 -32.52 -13.32 5.49
C GLU A 36 -32.89 -12.33 4.38
N ASN A 37 -33.78 -11.38 4.68
CA ASN A 37 -34.18 -10.35 3.71
C ASN A 37 -33.03 -9.40 3.36
N ALA A 38 -32.17 -9.05 4.33
CA ALA A 38 -31.04 -8.17 4.10
C ALA A 38 -29.98 -8.78 3.18
N ILE A 39 -29.78 -10.09 3.25
CA ILE A 39 -28.80 -10.80 2.41
C ILE A 39 -29.43 -11.42 1.14
N LYS A 40 -30.75 -11.37 0.97
CA LYS A 40 -31.50 -12.13 -0.05
C LYS A 40 -30.92 -11.98 -1.46
N ARG A 41 -30.61 -10.75 -1.86
CA ARG A 41 -30.04 -10.49 -3.19
C ARG A 41 -28.66 -11.14 -3.34
N GLU A 42 -27.81 -11.00 -2.34
CA GLU A 42 -26.43 -11.50 -2.38
C GLU A 42 -26.38 -13.02 -2.32
N ILE A 43 -27.23 -13.65 -1.51
CA ILE A 43 -27.30 -15.12 -1.45
C ILE A 43 -27.91 -15.71 -2.73
N GLU A 44 -28.93 -15.07 -3.33
CA GLU A 44 -29.48 -15.49 -4.62
C GLU A 44 -28.44 -15.35 -5.74
N GLN A 45 -27.64 -14.28 -5.74
CA GLN A 45 -26.55 -14.10 -6.69
C GLN A 45 -25.48 -15.18 -6.50
N ALA A 46 -25.02 -15.40 -5.27
CA ALA A 46 -24.03 -16.43 -4.96
C ALA A 46 -24.51 -17.83 -5.39
N ASN A 47 -25.79 -18.16 -5.16
CA ASN A 47 -26.38 -19.44 -5.54
C ASN A 47 -26.44 -19.68 -7.06
N ARG A 48 -26.45 -18.61 -7.88
CA ARG A 48 -26.52 -18.72 -9.35
C ARG A 48 -25.15 -18.94 -10.00
N ILE A 49 -24.05 -18.75 -9.27
CA ILE A 49 -22.70 -18.85 -9.81
C ILE A 49 -22.38 -20.30 -10.11
N THR A 50 -22.26 -20.63 -11.39
CA THR A 50 -21.97 -22.00 -11.85
C THR A 50 -20.74 -22.08 -12.74
N THR A 51 -20.27 -20.93 -13.24
CA THR A 51 -19.12 -20.84 -14.14
C THR A 51 -17.93 -20.16 -13.48
N GLN A 52 -16.73 -20.44 -13.98
CA GLN A 52 -15.49 -19.81 -13.51
C GLN A 52 -15.54 -18.29 -13.68
N LYS A 53 -16.01 -17.82 -14.85
CA LYS A 53 -16.14 -16.39 -15.15
C LYS A 53 -17.02 -15.64 -14.15
N GLU A 54 -18.15 -16.21 -13.77
CA GLU A 54 -19.05 -15.60 -12.78
C GLU A 54 -18.43 -15.59 -11.37
N ALA A 55 -17.72 -16.66 -11.00
CA ALA A 55 -17.04 -16.77 -9.72
C ALA A 55 -15.87 -15.76 -9.61
N ASP A 56 -15.08 -15.61 -10.67
CA ASP A 56 -13.98 -14.64 -10.76
C ASP A 56 -14.51 -13.20 -10.69
N GLN A 57 -15.61 -12.90 -11.38
CA GLN A 57 -16.25 -11.58 -11.33
C GLN A 57 -16.79 -11.29 -9.92
N TYR A 58 -17.44 -12.25 -9.26
CA TYR A 58 -17.93 -12.08 -7.89
C TYR A 58 -16.77 -11.86 -6.90
N ASN A 59 -15.67 -12.62 -7.05
CA ASN A 59 -14.47 -12.44 -6.24
C ASN A 59 -13.86 -11.04 -6.42
N LYS A 60 -13.83 -10.54 -7.66
CA LYS A 60 -13.39 -9.17 -7.95
C LYS A 60 -14.29 -8.14 -7.28
N ASP A 61 -15.60 -8.23 -7.45
CA ASP A 61 -16.55 -7.28 -6.85
C ASP A 61 -16.55 -7.33 -5.31
N PHE A 62 -16.27 -8.50 -4.73
CA PHE A 62 -16.05 -8.67 -3.29
C PHE A 62 -14.79 -7.92 -2.82
N ASN A 63 -13.64 -8.13 -3.48
CA ASN A 63 -12.38 -7.49 -3.14
C ASN A 63 -12.40 -5.97 -3.40
N ASP A 64 -13.17 -5.50 -4.38
CA ASP A 64 -13.42 -4.08 -4.66
C ASP A 64 -14.36 -3.43 -3.62
N GLY A 65 -14.89 -4.17 -2.64
CA GLY A 65 -15.79 -3.66 -1.62
C GLY A 65 -17.19 -3.28 -2.12
N LYS A 66 -17.58 -3.75 -3.32
CA LYS A 66 -18.94 -3.54 -3.86
C LYS A 66 -19.97 -4.43 -3.19
N ILE A 67 -19.54 -5.61 -2.73
CA ILE A 67 -20.38 -6.57 -2.01
C ILE A 67 -20.23 -6.30 -0.51
N LYS A 68 -21.25 -5.63 0.06
CA LYS A 68 -21.30 -5.31 1.48
C LYS A 68 -22.74 -5.29 1.97
N VAL A 69 -22.96 -5.87 3.14
CA VAL A 69 -24.22 -5.79 3.86
C VAL A 69 -23.91 -5.26 5.26
N GLU A 70 -24.54 -4.17 5.62
CA GLU A 70 -24.36 -3.54 6.93
C GLU A 70 -24.65 -4.53 8.06
N ASP A 71 -23.81 -4.54 9.09
CA ASP A 71 -23.87 -5.45 10.25
C ASP A 71 -23.68 -6.94 9.93
N VAL A 72 -23.07 -7.27 8.79
CA VAL A 72 -22.80 -8.64 8.35
C VAL A 72 -21.35 -8.79 7.92
N ILE A 73 -20.68 -9.80 8.48
CA ILE A 73 -19.38 -10.29 8.02
C ILE A 73 -19.63 -11.28 6.89
N ILE A 74 -19.05 -11.01 5.72
CA ILE A 74 -19.17 -11.86 4.54
C ILE A 74 -17.84 -12.59 4.33
N LYS A 75 -17.89 -13.93 4.26
CA LYS A 75 -16.74 -14.77 3.93
C LYS A 75 -16.97 -15.46 2.59
N LEU A 76 -16.19 -15.07 1.59
CA LEU A 76 -16.12 -15.77 0.30
C LEU A 76 -15.22 -17.01 0.42
N ASN A 77 -15.73 -18.17 0.03
CA ASN A 77 -14.97 -19.40 -0.08
C ASN A 77 -14.96 -19.82 -1.54
N TYR A 78 -13.94 -19.37 -2.25
CA TYR A 78 -13.76 -19.65 -3.67
C TYR A 78 -12.45 -20.41 -3.89
N ILE A 79 -12.56 -21.61 -4.46
CA ILE A 79 -11.44 -22.40 -4.97
C ILE A 79 -11.60 -22.42 -6.49
N PRO A 80 -10.70 -21.77 -7.25
CA PRO A 80 -10.79 -21.76 -8.70
C PRO A 80 -10.62 -23.18 -9.26
N PRO A 81 -11.36 -23.55 -10.32
CA PRO A 81 -11.15 -24.82 -10.99
C PRO A 81 -9.77 -24.86 -11.66
N THR A 82 -9.25 -26.07 -11.82
CA THR A 82 -8.06 -26.34 -12.62
C THR A 82 -8.42 -27.36 -13.71
N HIS A 83 -7.57 -27.50 -14.72
CA HIS A 83 -7.73 -28.56 -15.73
C HIS A 83 -7.88 -29.97 -15.10
N ALA A 84 -7.30 -30.20 -13.92
CA ALA A 84 -7.34 -31.51 -13.25
C ALA A 84 -8.49 -31.69 -12.25
N LYS A 85 -9.06 -30.60 -11.72
CA LYS A 85 -10.04 -30.65 -10.62
C LYS A 85 -11.06 -29.52 -10.73
N PRO A 86 -12.36 -29.81 -10.53
CA PRO A 86 -13.36 -28.75 -10.46
C PRO A 86 -13.12 -27.86 -9.25
N GLY A 87 -13.56 -26.60 -9.38
CA GLY A 87 -13.52 -25.61 -8.32
C GLY A 87 -14.76 -25.70 -7.43
N SER A 88 -14.78 -24.87 -6.39
CA SER A 88 -15.93 -24.73 -5.50
C SER A 88 -16.17 -23.27 -5.16
N PHE A 89 -17.43 -22.87 -5.08
CA PHE A 89 -17.83 -21.53 -4.72
C PHE A 89 -18.98 -21.55 -3.72
N TYR A 90 -18.80 -20.88 -2.57
CA TYR A 90 -19.90 -20.53 -1.68
C TYR A 90 -19.55 -19.32 -0.80
N VAL A 91 -20.56 -18.66 -0.29
CA VAL A 91 -20.46 -17.47 0.56
C VAL A 91 -21.12 -17.76 1.90
N VAL A 92 -20.48 -17.33 2.98
CA VAL A 92 -21.03 -17.39 4.34
C VAL A 92 -21.31 -15.97 4.82
N PHE A 93 -22.54 -15.75 5.27
CA PHE A 93 -22.99 -14.48 5.85
C PHE A 93 -23.15 -14.68 7.36
N THR A 94 -22.38 -13.93 8.14
CA THR A 94 -22.34 -14.02 9.60
C THR A 94 -22.70 -12.66 10.22
N PRO A 95 -23.77 -12.56 11.00
CA PRO A 95 -24.09 -11.33 11.74
C PRO A 95 -22.95 -10.86 12.63
N THR A 96 -22.77 -9.54 12.76
CA THR A 96 -21.83 -8.98 13.74
C THR A 96 -22.40 -9.07 15.15
N VAL A 97 -21.52 -9.20 16.16
CA VAL A 97 -21.93 -9.36 17.57
C VAL A 97 -22.58 -8.11 18.19
N VAL A 98 -22.36 -6.93 17.58
CA VAL A 98 -22.88 -5.63 18.06
C VAL A 98 -23.96 -5.06 17.12
N GLY A 99 -24.23 -5.73 15.98
CA GLY A 99 -25.10 -5.20 14.93
C GLY A 99 -26.57 -5.56 15.09
N LYS A 100 -27.40 -5.00 14.19
CA LYS A 100 -28.85 -5.20 14.18
C LYS A 100 -29.33 -6.66 14.02
N TYR A 101 -28.43 -7.56 13.59
CA TYR A 101 -28.72 -8.99 13.37
C TYR A 101 -28.05 -9.92 14.38
N ASN A 102 -27.51 -9.43 15.50
CA ASN A 102 -26.66 -10.20 16.42
C ASN A 102 -27.31 -11.47 17.04
N GLN A 103 -28.62 -11.66 16.91
CA GLN A 103 -29.34 -12.87 17.34
C GLN A 103 -29.66 -13.85 16.19
N ALA A 104 -29.38 -13.49 14.93
CA ALA A 104 -29.57 -14.36 13.79
C ALA A 104 -28.43 -15.40 13.68
N LYS A 105 -28.74 -16.55 13.08
CA LYS A 105 -27.77 -17.59 12.75
C LYS A 105 -27.11 -17.28 11.41
N GLU A 106 -25.88 -17.74 11.25
CA GLU A 106 -25.18 -17.67 9.96
C GLU A 106 -25.99 -18.37 8.85
N ILE A 107 -25.90 -17.82 7.64
CA ILE A 107 -26.52 -18.41 6.44
C ILE A 107 -25.42 -18.64 5.40
N LYS A 108 -25.48 -19.80 4.76
CA LYS A 108 -24.54 -20.22 3.71
C LYS A 108 -25.28 -20.29 2.39
N SER A 109 -24.66 -19.80 1.33
CA SER A 109 -25.10 -20.11 -0.02
C SER A 109 -24.92 -21.60 -0.32
N SER A 110 -25.54 -22.08 -1.38
CA SER A 110 -25.25 -23.37 -1.98
C SER A 110 -23.76 -23.50 -2.28
N ASN A 111 -23.23 -24.72 -2.11
CA ASN A 111 -21.88 -25.06 -2.52
C ASN A 111 -21.88 -25.44 -4.00
N ASN A 112 -21.53 -24.47 -4.85
CA ASN A 112 -21.54 -24.63 -6.28
C ASN A 112 -20.22 -25.22 -6.76
N VAL A 113 -20.31 -26.26 -7.59
CA VAL A 113 -19.16 -26.83 -8.29
C VAL A 113 -18.90 -25.98 -9.53
N ILE A 114 -17.67 -25.47 -9.64
CA ILE A 114 -17.27 -24.62 -10.76
C ILE A 114 -16.50 -25.46 -11.77
N VAL A 115 -16.99 -25.52 -13.00
CA VAL A 115 -16.34 -26.27 -14.09
C VAL A 115 -15.24 -25.41 -14.72
N TYR A 116 -14.12 -26.04 -15.04
CA TYR A 116 -13.02 -25.40 -15.76
C TYR A 116 -13.45 -25.06 -17.19
N ASP A 117 -13.49 -23.77 -17.53
CA ASP A 117 -13.85 -23.31 -18.88
C ASP A 117 -12.61 -23.22 -19.75
N VAL A 118 -12.26 -24.36 -20.35
CA VAL A 118 -11.08 -24.48 -21.23
C VAL A 118 -11.11 -23.49 -22.40
N GLN A 119 -12.29 -23.13 -22.91
CA GLN A 119 -12.44 -22.19 -24.01
C GLN A 119 -12.13 -20.76 -23.54
N ALA A 120 -12.67 -20.34 -22.39
CA ALA A 120 -12.40 -19.02 -21.85
C ALA A 120 -10.91 -18.83 -21.50
N VAL A 121 -10.26 -19.85 -20.94
CA VAL A 121 -8.82 -19.79 -20.65
C VAL A 121 -8.00 -19.76 -21.95
N PHE A 122 -8.38 -20.54 -22.95
CA PHE A 122 -7.74 -20.50 -24.28
C PHE A 122 -7.88 -19.11 -24.92
N GLU A 123 -9.09 -18.53 -24.91
CA GLU A 123 -9.34 -17.19 -25.46
C GLU A 123 -8.55 -16.12 -24.72
N ALA A 124 -8.47 -16.18 -23.39
CA ALA A 124 -7.65 -15.27 -22.61
C ALA A 124 -6.16 -15.40 -22.95
N ALA A 125 -5.66 -16.63 -23.14
CA ALA A 125 -4.26 -16.88 -23.48
C ALA A 125 -3.87 -16.32 -24.86
N ILE A 126 -4.81 -16.30 -25.82
CA ILE A 126 -4.55 -15.80 -27.19
C ILE A 126 -5.00 -14.36 -27.41
N ALA A 127 -5.80 -13.76 -26.52
CA ALA A 127 -6.50 -12.49 -26.75
C ALA A 127 -5.56 -11.36 -27.24
N GLU A 128 -4.41 -11.21 -26.60
CA GLU A 128 -3.41 -10.20 -26.98
C GLU A 128 -2.88 -10.41 -28.40
N GLU A 129 -2.59 -11.66 -28.76
CA GLU A 129 -2.03 -11.99 -30.08
C GLU A 129 -3.09 -11.93 -31.17
N LEU A 130 -4.32 -12.36 -30.85
CA LEU A 130 -5.48 -12.23 -31.73
C LEU A 130 -5.74 -10.75 -32.06
N ASN A 131 -5.68 -9.87 -31.06
CA ASN A 131 -5.83 -8.43 -31.28
C ASN A 131 -4.68 -7.86 -32.13
N TYR A 132 -3.43 -8.22 -31.84
CA TYR A 132 -2.29 -7.76 -32.65
C TYR A 132 -2.39 -8.21 -34.12
N ALA A 133 -2.76 -9.47 -34.37
CA ALA A 133 -2.98 -9.99 -35.71
C ALA A 133 -4.11 -9.24 -36.45
N ASN A 134 -5.13 -8.76 -35.74
CA ASN A 134 -6.20 -7.94 -36.34
C ASN A 134 -5.72 -6.55 -36.79
N GLU A 135 -4.62 -6.03 -36.24
CA GLU A 135 -4.06 -4.72 -36.62
C GLU A 135 -3.13 -4.80 -37.84
N ILE A 136 -2.72 -6.00 -38.26
CA ILE A 136 -1.83 -6.18 -39.41
C ILE A 136 -2.61 -5.94 -40.70
N LYS A 137 -2.36 -4.78 -41.32
CA LYS A 137 -3.00 -4.36 -42.57
C LYS A 137 -1.99 -4.06 -43.68
N THR A 138 -0.73 -3.81 -43.36
CA THR A 138 0.31 -3.51 -44.35
C THR A 138 1.08 -4.76 -44.78
N ARG A 139 1.72 -4.67 -45.94
CA ARG A 139 2.66 -5.70 -46.41
C ARG A 139 3.85 -5.83 -45.46
N SER A 140 4.48 -4.72 -45.09
CA SER A 140 5.65 -4.70 -44.18
C SER A 140 5.35 -5.40 -42.85
N ALA A 141 4.19 -5.13 -42.22
CA ALA A 141 3.81 -5.77 -40.97
C ALA A 141 3.54 -7.28 -41.13
N ALA A 142 2.89 -7.68 -42.23
CA ALA A 142 2.62 -9.08 -42.52
C ALA A 142 3.89 -9.89 -42.85
N ASP A 143 4.79 -9.33 -43.68
CA ASP A 143 6.09 -9.94 -44.05
C ASP A 143 6.98 -10.15 -42.80
N ASN A 144 6.85 -9.30 -41.79
CA ASN A 144 7.64 -9.36 -40.54
C ASN A 144 6.92 -10.02 -39.36
N TYR A 145 5.69 -10.51 -39.56
CA TYR A 145 4.93 -11.14 -38.49
C TYR A 145 5.61 -12.42 -38.00
N LYS A 146 6.00 -12.43 -36.73
CA LYS A 146 6.55 -13.61 -36.05
C LYS A 146 5.61 -14.03 -34.96
N ALA A 147 4.94 -15.16 -35.18
CA ALA A 147 4.05 -15.75 -34.20
C ALA A 147 4.82 -15.98 -32.87
N PRO A 148 4.28 -15.51 -31.73
CA PRO A 148 4.89 -15.79 -30.44
C PRO A 148 4.70 -17.27 -30.07
N GLU A 149 5.55 -17.77 -29.19
CA GLU A 149 5.32 -19.05 -28.57
C GLU A 149 4.28 -18.89 -27.44
N ILE A 150 3.09 -19.44 -27.65
CA ILE A 150 2.05 -19.59 -26.62
C ILE A 150 1.95 -21.08 -26.27
N GLU A 151 2.16 -21.41 -25.01
CA GLU A 151 2.13 -22.80 -24.55
C GLU A 151 0.79 -23.47 -24.90
N GLY A 152 0.85 -24.65 -25.51
CA GLY A 152 -0.36 -25.39 -25.89
C GLY A 152 -1.12 -24.85 -27.12
N VAL A 153 -0.59 -23.85 -27.83
CA VAL A 153 -1.21 -23.27 -29.03
C VAL A 153 -0.22 -23.34 -30.21
N ASP A 154 -0.72 -23.78 -31.36
CA ASP A 154 -0.07 -23.64 -32.67
C ASP A 154 -0.65 -22.43 -33.38
N ILE A 155 0.22 -21.46 -33.69
CA ILE A 155 -0.17 -20.25 -34.41
C ILE A 155 0.39 -20.35 -35.82
N THR A 156 -0.52 -20.34 -36.79
CA THR A 156 -0.18 -20.29 -38.22
C THR A 156 -0.74 -19.01 -38.81
N ASN A 157 -0.11 -18.45 -39.83
CA ASN A 157 -0.72 -17.37 -40.61
C ASN A 157 -0.97 -17.83 -42.06
N ASP A 158 -2.08 -17.38 -42.60
CA ASP A 158 -2.45 -17.45 -44.01
C ASP A 158 -2.08 -16.10 -44.62
N TYR A 159 -0.88 -16.02 -45.19
CA TYR A 159 -0.37 -14.83 -45.86
C TYR A 159 0.57 -15.20 -47.02
N THR A 160 0.37 -14.53 -48.14
CA THR A 160 1.28 -14.53 -49.29
C THR A 160 1.61 -13.10 -49.67
N THR A 161 2.86 -12.79 -50.03
CA THR A 161 3.22 -11.44 -50.45
C THR A 161 2.44 -11.05 -51.73
N PRO A 162 1.65 -9.95 -51.73
CA PRO A 162 0.87 -9.54 -52.89
C PRO A 162 1.79 -9.12 -54.06
N LEU A 163 1.38 -9.48 -55.28
CA LEU A 163 2.02 -9.02 -56.52
C LEU A 163 1.50 -7.64 -56.93
N GLN A 164 2.24 -6.94 -57.79
CA GLN A 164 1.85 -5.61 -58.29
C GLN A 164 0.45 -5.63 -58.91
N GLY A 165 -0.46 -4.79 -58.39
CA GLY A 165 -1.85 -4.71 -58.84
C GLY A 165 -2.78 -5.83 -58.32
N ALA A 166 -2.31 -6.67 -57.39
CA ALA A 166 -3.10 -7.71 -56.74
C ALA A 166 -3.21 -7.45 -55.22
N THR A 167 -4.23 -8.01 -54.60
CA THR A 167 -4.38 -8.03 -53.14
C THR A 167 -4.01 -9.41 -52.59
N SER A 168 -3.62 -9.43 -51.32
CA SER A 168 -3.46 -10.65 -50.53
C SER A 168 -4.33 -10.59 -49.29
N LYS A 169 -4.34 -11.67 -48.52
CA LYS A 169 -5.02 -11.77 -47.24
C LYS A 169 -3.98 -12.05 -46.17
N PHE A 170 -4.10 -11.41 -45.01
CA PHE A 170 -3.44 -11.83 -43.79
C PHE A 170 -4.51 -12.35 -42.82
N GLN A 171 -4.32 -13.56 -42.29
CA GLN A 171 -5.13 -14.09 -41.20
C GLN A 171 -4.31 -15.04 -40.33
N ALA A 172 -4.24 -14.77 -39.02
CA ALA A 172 -3.66 -15.69 -38.05
C ALA A 172 -4.72 -16.69 -37.56
N ALA A 173 -4.34 -17.96 -37.46
CA ALA A 173 -5.12 -19.04 -36.89
C ALA A 173 -4.45 -19.54 -35.61
N PHE A 174 -5.23 -19.60 -34.54
CA PHE A 174 -4.84 -20.04 -33.21
C PHE A 174 -5.45 -21.41 -32.98
N ASN A 175 -4.63 -22.46 -33.05
CA ASN A 175 -5.07 -23.84 -32.97
C ASN A 175 -4.58 -24.48 -31.67
N PRO A 176 -5.46 -25.02 -30.82
CA PRO A 176 -5.03 -25.79 -29.67
C PRO A 176 -4.21 -27.03 -30.07
N LYS A 177 -3.09 -27.26 -29.39
CA LYS A 177 -2.24 -28.44 -29.60
C LYS A 177 -2.91 -29.71 -29.06
N ILE A 178 -2.75 -30.83 -29.79
CA ILE A 178 -3.13 -32.16 -29.35
C ILE A 178 -1.87 -33.05 -29.30
N PRO A 179 -1.45 -33.54 -28.12
CA PRO A 179 -2.03 -33.33 -26.79
C PRO A 179 -1.67 -31.96 -26.20
N GLY A 180 -2.55 -31.41 -25.36
CA GLY A 180 -2.31 -30.11 -24.70
C GLY A 180 -3.40 -29.70 -23.73
N ILE A 181 -3.12 -28.66 -22.93
CA ILE A 181 -4.04 -28.10 -21.92
C ILE A 181 -5.30 -27.47 -22.52
N TYR A 182 -5.27 -27.13 -23.81
CA TYR A 182 -6.39 -26.54 -24.55
C TYR A 182 -7.02 -27.51 -25.56
N LYS A 183 -6.70 -28.81 -25.52
CA LYS A 183 -7.15 -29.80 -26.53
C LYS A 183 -8.66 -29.84 -26.80
N GLU A 184 -9.46 -29.39 -25.82
CA GLU A 184 -10.94 -29.35 -25.89
C GLU A 184 -11.48 -27.98 -26.33
N ALA A 185 -10.62 -26.96 -26.46
CA ALA A 185 -10.98 -25.66 -27.00
C ALA A 185 -11.13 -25.72 -28.53
N THR A 186 -11.91 -24.78 -29.05
CA THR A 186 -12.10 -24.54 -30.48
C THR A 186 -11.13 -23.49 -30.97
N SER A 187 -10.57 -23.68 -32.17
CA SER A 187 -9.68 -22.72 -32.81
C SER A 187 -10.33 -21.34 -32.95
N ARG A 188 -9.48 -20.31 -32.99
CA ARG A 188 -9.87 -18.92 -33.24
C ARG A 188 -9.04 -18.35 -34.38
N PHE A 189 -9.61 -17.37 -35.06
CA PHE A 189 -8.99 -16.73 -36.22
C PHE A 189 -9.05 -15.22 -36.04
N SER A 190 -7.98 -14.53 -36.45
CA SER A 190 -8.03 -13.09 -36.63
C SER A 190 -8.98 -12.74 -37.78
N ASN A 191 -9.28 -11.46 -37.93
CA ASN A 191 -9.91 -10.90 -39.10
C ASN A 191 -9.10 -11.27 -40.35
N ALA A 192 -9.82 -11.50 -41.45
CA ALA A 192 -9.23 -11.67 -42.77
C ALA A 192 -8.93 -10.28 -43.36
N ASN A 193 -7.77 -9.73 -43.00
CA ASN A 193 -7.39 -8.40 -43.46
C ASN A 193 -6.91 -8.47 -44.91
N ILE A 194 -7.48 -7.61 -45.77
CA ILE A 194 -7.01 -7.45 -47.15
C ILE A 194 -5.75 -6.61 -47.12
N ILE A 195 -4.67 -7.15 -47.69
CA ILE A 195 -3.38 -6.48 -47.82
C ILE A 195 -3.25 -6.04 -49.28
N GLU A 196 -3.29 -4.74 -49.52
CA GLU A 196 -3.17 -4.18 -50.86
C GLU A 196 -1.70 -4.06 -51.27
N PHE A 197 -1.44 -4.07 -52.58
CA PHE A 197 -0.14 -3.68 -53.10
C PHE A 197 -0.02 -2.16 -53.02
N GLU A 198 0.62 -1.68 -51.96
CA GLU A 198 0.83 -0.26 -51.68
C GLU A 198 1.60 0.44 -52.82
N ASP A 199 1.35 1.74 -53.04
CA ASP A 199 2.24 2.55 -53.89
C ASP A 199 3.63 2.56 -53.25
N PRO A 200 4.63 1.91 -53.87
CA PRO A 200 5.92 1.70 -53.23
C PRO A 200 6.65 3.01 -52.96
N ALA A 201 6.32 4.11 -53.65
CA ALA A 201 6.92 5.41 -53.38
C ALA A 201 6.35 6.06 -52.11
N ILE A 202 5.02 6.10 -51.98
CA ILE A 202 4.35 6.72 -50.82
C ILE A 202 4.57 5.87 -49.56
N GLN A 203 4.56 4.54 -49.71
CA GLN A 203 4.87 3.61 -48.62
C GLN A 203 6.31 3.79 -48.11
N ALA A 204 7.28 3.86 -49.01
CA ALA A 204 8.68 4.07 -48.63
C ALA A 204 8.88 5.44 -47.93
N GLU A 205 8.15 6.47 -48.36
CA GLU A 205 8.17 7.77 -47.68
C GLU A 205 7.52 7.74 -46.30
N PHE A 206 6.45 6.96 -46.11
CA PHE A 206 5.83 6.75 -44.80
C PHE A 206 6.75 5.96 -43.86
N GLU A 207 7.28 4.82 -44.32
CA GLU A 207 8.22 3.99 -43.55
C GLU A 207 9.46 4.78 -43.13
N ALA A 208 10.00 5.63 -44.01
CA ALA A 208 11.11 6.52 -43.71
C ALA A 208 10.75 7.57 -42.66
N ALA A 209 9.53 8.12 -42.71
CA ALA A 209 9.07 9.12 -41.74
C ALA A 209 8.86 8.55 -40.33
N ILE A 210 8.46 7.28 -40.22
CA ILE A 210 8.26 6.61 -38.93
C ILE A 210 9.50 5.86 -38.41
N ALA A 211 10.54 5.70 -39.22
CA ALA A 211 11.67 4.79 -38.95
C ALA A 211 12.33 5.02 -37.58
N ASP A 212 12.64 6.27 -37.25
CA ASP A 212 13.31 6.63 -35.99
C ASP A 212 12.42 6.35 -34.78
N GLU A 213 11.14 6.72 -34.86
CA GLU A 213 10.19 6.51 -33.78
C GLU A 213 9.84 5.04 -33.60
N LYS A 214 9.64 4.31 -34.71
CA LYS A 214 9.43 2.87 -34.73
C LYS A 214 10.64 2.14 -34.12
N LYS A 215 11.86 2.58 -34.44
CA LYS A 215 13.09 2.05 -33.83
C LYS A 215 13.13 2.33 -32.33
N HIS A 216 12.84 3.56 -31.90
CA HIS A 216 12.81 3.90 -30.48
C HIS A 216 11.79 3.05 -29.71
N ALA A 217 10.58 2.92 -30.23
CA ALA A 217 9.54 2.07 -29.67
C ALA A 217 10.00 0.60 -29.57
N ASN A 218 10.69 0.08 -30.59
CA ASN A 218 11.24 -1.28 -30.61
C ASN A 218 12.36 -1.52 -29.58
N GLU A 219 13.06 -0.47 -29.16
CA GLU A 219 14.18 -0.57 -28.21
C GLU A 219 13.73 -0.56 -26.74
N ILE A 220 12.46 -0.28 -26.46
CA ILE A 220 11.87 -0.31 -25.11
C ILE A 220 11.74 -1.75 -24.61
N LYS A 221 12.46 -2.08 -23.53
CA LYS A 221 12.55 -3.45 -22.98
C LYS A 221 12.16 -3.56 -21.51
N THR A 222 11.82 -2.44 -20.86
CA THR A 222 11.54 -2.40 -19.42
C THR A 222 10.29 -1.57 -19.13
N GLN A 223 9.64 -1.85 -17.99
CA GLN A 223 8.50 -1.06 -17.51
C GLN A 223 8.86 0.43 -17.40
N LYS A 224 10.02 0.73 -16.80
CA LYS A 224 10.50 2.11 -16.63
C LYS A 224 10.57 2.86 -17.97
N GLN A 225 11.16 2.25 -18.99
CA GLN A 225 11.26 2.88 -20.31
C GLN A 225 9.88 3.08 -20.97
N ALA A 226 8.95 2.15 -20.79
CA ALA A 226 7.59 2.28 -21.30
C ALA A 226 6.81 3.40 -20.59
N GLU A 227 7.00 3.57 -19.28
CA GLU A 227 6.43 4.69 -18.51
C GLU A 227 7.06 6.02 -18.89
N GLU A 228 8.38 6.08 -19.08
CA GLU A 228 9.06 7.26 -19.59
C GLU A 228 8.55 7.66 -20.99
N TYR A 229 8.33 6.69 -21.87
CA TYR A 229 7.73 6.94 -23.18
C TYR A 229 6.31 7.49 -23.06
N LYS A 230 5.46 6.85 -22.25
CA LYS A 230 4.08 7.30 -21.98
C LYS A 230 4.03 8.74 -21.47
N ASN A 231 4.92 9.12 -20.57
CA ASN A 231 4.95 10.46 -19.98
C ASN A 231 5.41 11.54 -20.97
N ASN A 232 6.20 11.18 -21.98
CA ASN A 232 6.73 12.08 -23.00
C ASN A 232 6.04 11.89 -24.37
N PHE A 233 4.92 11.18 -24.40
CA PHE A 233 4.26 10.81 -25.66
C PHE A 233 3.61 12.04 -26.32
N ASP A 234 4.01 12.28 -27.56
CA ASP A 234 3.39 13.28 -28.43
C ASP A 234 2.79 12.59 -29.65
N PRO A 235 1.45 12.46 -29.75
CA PRO A 235 0.80 11.77 -30.87
C PRO A 235 0.97 12.49 -32.22
N THR A 236 1.44 13.75 -32.21
CA THR A 236 1.59 14.61 -33.39
C THR A 236 3.03 14.82 -33.83
N LYS A 237 3.98 14.10 -33.21
CA LYS A 237 5.42 14.21 -33.46
C LYS A 237 5.79 14.04 -34.94
N ILE A 238 5.05 13.19 -35.66
CA ILE A 238 5.26 12.93 -37.08
C ILE A 238 4.11 13.59 -37.85
N PRO A 239 4.37 14.59 -38.70
CA PRO A 239 3.34 15.23 -39.50
C PRO A 239 2.55 14.21 -40.33
N ASP A 240 1.23 14.39 -40.41
CA ASP A 240 0.31 13.51 -41.15
C ASP A 240 0.26 12.04 -40.69
N VAL A 241 0.76 11.74 -39.48
CA VAL A 241 0.68 10.43 -38.85
C VAL A 241 0.16 10.59 -37.42
N GLU A 242 -0.98 9.96 -37.13
CA GLU A 242 -1.50 9.82 -35.78
C GLU A 242 -0.87 8.59 -35.13
N MET A 243 -0.14 8.81 -34.04
CA MET A 243 0.45 7.72 -33.27
C MET A 243 -0.49 7.32 -32.13
N GLU A 244 -0.65 6.01 -31.94
CA GLU A 244 -1.32 5.43 -30.78
C GLU A 244 -0.38 4.42 -30.11
N PHE A 245 -0.03 4.64 -28.84
CA PHE A 245 0.69 3.60 -28.08
C PHE A 245 -0.30 2.72 -27.31
N LYS A 246 0.01 1.43 -27.25
CA LYS A 246 -0.70 0.44 -26.45
C LYS A 246 0.21 0.02 -25.31
N TYR A 247 -0.21 0.30 -24.09
CA TYR A 247 0.53 -0.04 -22.88
C TYR A 247 -0.38 -0.82 -21.92
N THR A 248 0.07 -1.99 -21.50
CA THR A 248 -0.51 -2.74 -20.38
C THR A 248 0.55 -2.86 -19.30
N GLU A 249 0.24 -2.37 -18.12
CA GLU A 249 1.14 -2.40 -16.97
C GLU A 249 1.36 -3.86 -16.52
N PRO A 250 2.61 -4.27 -16.26
CA PRO A 250 2.89 -5.61 -15.74
C PRO A 250 2.32 -5.77 -14.35
N THR A 251 1.89 -6.98 -14.03
CA THR A 251 1.57 -7.40 -12.66
C THR A 251 2.47 -8.58 -12.29
N LEU A 252 2.39 -9.06 -11.05
CA LEU A 252 3.11 -10.27 -10.63
C LEU A 252 2.76 -11.51 -11.47
N GLN A 253 1.60 -11.53 -12.12
CA GLN A 253 1.06 -12.67 -12.84
C GLN A 253 1.07 -12.48 -14.36
N ILE A 254 1.10 -11.23 -14.83
CA ILE A 254 0.91 -10.86 -16.23
C ILE A 254 2.09 -9.99 -16.67
N LYS A 255 2.75 -10.37 -17.76
CA LYS A 255 3.82 -9.55 -18.35
C LYS A 255 3.24 -8.26 -18.91
N GLY A 256 4.00 -7.18 -18.80
CA GLY A 256 3.65 -5.90 -19.38
C GLY A 256 3.77 -5.96 -20.90
N LEU A 257 3.03 -5.09 -21.56
CA LEU A 257 2.96 -5.01 -23.02
C LEU A 257 3.13 -3.56 -23.46
N PHE A 258 3.99 -3.33 -24.45
CA PHE A 258 4.17 -2.03 -25.09
C PHE A 258 4.37 -2.17 -26.60
N TYR A 259 3.68 -1.35 -27.38
CA TYR A 259 3.96 -1.08 -28.79
C TYR A 259 3.27 0.21 -29.26
N VAL A 260 3.69 0.74 -30.40
CA VAL A 260 3.12 1.95 -31.02
C VAL A 260 2.55 1.59 -32.38
N VAL A 261 1.38 2.13 -32.71
CA VAL A 261 0.73 2.02 -34.01
C VAL A 261 0.79 3.38 -34.69
N PHE A 262 1.29 3.40 -35.92
CA PHE A 262 1.42 4.58 -36.75
C PHE A 262 0.29 4.60 -37.77
N ASN A 263 -0.64 5.54 -37.65
CA ASN A 263 -1.81 5.65 -38.52
C ASN A 263 -1.69 6.89 -39.42
N PRO A 264 -1.53 6.72 -40.74
CA PRO A 264 -1.64 7.83 -41.69
C PRO A 264 -2.96 8.59 -41.51
N THR A 265 -2.91 9.92 -41.50
CA THR A 265 -4.13 10.72 -41.42
C THR A 265 -4.92 10.65 -42.74
N PRO A 266 -6.27 10.64 -42.73
CA PRO A 266 -7.07 10.45 -43.94
C PRO A 266 -6.88 11.49 -45.06
N PHE A 267 -6.35 12.67 -44.72
CA PHE A 267 -6.16 13.80 -45.63
C PHE A 267 -4.71 14.29 -45.69
N GLY A 268 -3.78 13.52 -45.12
CA GLY A 268 -2.37 13.88 -45.04
C GLY A 268 -1.56 13.40 -46.25
N LYS A 269 -0.26 13.69 -46.23
CA LYS A 269 0.71 13.29 -47.26
C LYS A 269 0.72 11.77 -47.56
N TYR A 270 0.39 10.95 -46.56
CA TYR A 270 0.41 9.48 -46.64
C TYR A 270 -0.96 8.86 -46.88
N GLN A 271 -1.91 9.62 -47.46
CA GLN A 271 -3.25 9.12 -47.75
C GLN A 271 -3.20 7.83 -48.60
N GLY A 272 -3.95 6.80 -48.15
CA GLY A 272 -4.00 5.50 -48.81
C GLY A 272 -2.96 4.49 -48.32
N VAL A 273 -2.00 4.92 -47.49
CA VAL A 273 -1.11 4.00 -46.76
C VAL A 273 -1.86 3.37 -45.59
N LEU A 274 -1.62 2.09 -45.35
CA LEU A 274 -2.20 1.35 -44.23
C LEU A 274 -1.38 1.56 -42.95
N SER A 275 -2.05 1.42 -41.80
CA SER A 275 -1.42 1.57 -40.48
C SER A 275 -0.29 0.56 -40.26
N GLU A 276 0.81 1.00 -39.64
CA GLU A 276 1.96 0.13 -39.37
C GLU A 276 2.28 0.11 -37.86
N PRO A 277 2.39 -1.06 -37.22
CA PRO A 277 2.80 -1.17 -35.83
C PRO A 277 4.32 -1.31 -35.66
N SER A 278 4.83 -0.90 -34.51
CA SER A 278 6.13 -1.30 -33.98
C SER A 278 6.11 -2.78 -33.55
N ASN A 279 7.28 -3.33 -33.23
CA ASN A 279 7.40 -4.62 -32.58
C ASN A 279 6.69 -4.61 -31.23
N ARG A 280 6.16 -5.78 -30.89
CA ARG A 280 5.53 -6.01 -29.60
C ARG A 280 6.57 -6.31 -28.54
N ASN A 281 6.73 -5.40 -27.58
CA ASN A 281 7.66 -5.58 -26.48
C ASN A 281 6.92 -6.09 -25.24
N ARG A 282 7.43 -7.21 -24.69
CA ARG A 282 6.97 -7.76 -23.42
C ARG A 282 8.07 -7.62 -22.38
N PHE A 283 7.70 -7.16 -21.20
CA PHE A 283 8.63 -6.98 -20.08
C PHE A 283 8.05 -7.53 -18.79
N GLU A 284 8.95 -7.97 -17.92
CA GLU A 284 8.58 -8.54 -16.63
C GLU A 284 8.28 -7.44 -15.62
N TYR A 285 7.59 -7.86 -14.56
CA TYR A 285 7.34 -7.08 -13.37
C TYR A 285 8.64 -6.51 -12.78
N ASP A 286 8.74 -5.19 -12.64
CA ASP A 286 9.88 -4.55 -11.98
C ASP A 286 9.63 -4.49 -10.46
N HIS A 287 10.25 -5.42 -9.73
CA HIS A 287 10.12 -5.49 -8.28
C HIS A 287 10.52 -4.19 -7.58
N GLN A 288 11.43 -3.39 -8.13
CA GLN A 288 11.90 -2.16 -7.50
C GLN A 288 10.82 -1.07 -7.53
N ILE A 289 10.19 -0.84 -8.68
CA ILE A 289 9.18 0.21 -8.84
C ILE A 289 8.01 -0.03 -7.88
N PHE A 290 7.50 -1.26 -7.84
CA PHE A 290 6.40 -1.60 -6.96
C PHE A 290 6.78 -1.58 -5.48
N PHE A 291 8.00 -2.00 -5.14
CA PHE A 291 8.52 -1.87 -3.77
C PHE A 291 8.52 -0.41 -3.32
N GLU A 292 9.00 0.50 -4.18
CA GLU A 292 9.04 1.93 -3.87
C GLU A 292 7.66 2.56 -3.72
N ILE A 293 6.69 2.18 -4.57
CA ILE A 293 5.30 2.62 -4.44
C ILE A 293 4.71 2.11 -3.12
N ALA A 294 4.93 0.84 -2.77
CA ALA A 294 4.37 0.24 -1.57
C ALA A 294 4.85 0.91 -0.28
N ILE A 295 6.10 1.41 -0.25
CA ILE A 295 6.70 2.03 0.94
C ILE A 295 6.61 3.56 0.94
N GLU A 296 6.11 4.20 -0.12
CA GLU A 296 6.18 5.65 -0.30
C GLU A 296 5.56 6.43 0.87
N SER A 297 4.37 6.01 1.31
CA SER A 297 3.67 6.64 2.44
C SER A 297 4.40 6.41 3.76
N ALA A 298 4.96 5.22 3.97
CA ALA A 298 5.69 4.87 5.17
C ALA A 298 7.03 5.60 5.29
N ILE A 299 7.73 5.83 4.18
CA ILE A 299 8.91 6.70 4.12
C ILE A 299 8.51 8.12 4.57
N LYS A 300 7.44 8.69 3.99
CA LYS A 300 6.98 10.04 4.35
C LYS A 300 6.66 10.18 5.85
N ILE A 301 6.02 9.17 6.45
CA ILE A 301 5.72 9.15 7.90
C ILE A 301 7.01 9.06 8.72
N ALA A 302 7.93 8.16 8.35
CA ALA A 302 9.21 8.01 9.05
C ALA A 302 10.05 9.30 8.97
N GLU A 303 10.02 10.00 7.84
CA GLU A 303 10.75 11.25 7.63
C GLU A 303 10.17 12.44 8.40
N GLN A 304 8.95 12.34 8.92
CA GLN A 304 8.34 13.36 9.79
C GLN A 304 8.83 13.28 11.24
N VAL A 305 9.46 12.17 11.65
CA VAL A 305 10.01 12.02 13.00
C VAL A 305 11.15 13.01 13.21
N GLY A 306 10.89 14.05 14.00
CA GLY A 306 11.83 15.16 14.21
C GLY A 306 12.36 15.29 15.63
N ASN A 307 11.74 14.64 16.61
CA ASN A 307 12.08 14.77 18.03
C ASN A 307 12.10 13.41 18.73
N ARG A 308 12.52 13.43 20.01
CA ARG A 308 12.67 12.25 20.86
C ARG A 308 11.33 11.53 21.12
N GLU A 309 10.26 12.29 21.35
CA GLU A 309 8.93 11.75 21.64
C GLU A 309 8.37 10.97 20.45
N ASP A 310 8.42 11.56 19.27
CA ASP A 310 7.98 10.94 18.02
C ASP A 310 8.81 9.70 17.70
N ALA A 311 10.12 9.75 17.91
CA ALA A 311 11.01 8.62 17.67
C ALA A 311 10.69 7.43 18.59
N LEU A 312 10.38 7.67 19.87
CA LEU A 312 9.94 6.64 20.80
C LEU A 312 8.58 6.05 20.41
N LYS A 313 7.63 6.91 20.05
CA LYS A 313 6.26 6.52 19.66
C LYS A 313 6.14 5.94 18.25
N TYR A 314 7.17 6.07 17.41
CA TYR A 314 7.14 5.54 16.06
C TYR A 314 6.98 4.01 16.06
N ILE A 315 5.87 3.56 15.49
CA ILE A 315 5.54 2.16 15.24
C ILE A 315 5.64 1.95 13.72
N PRO A 316 6.55 1.09 13.23
CA PRO A 316 6.62 0.74 11.82
C PRO A 316 5.27 0.20 11.31
N PRO A 317 4.75 0.68 10.18
CA PRO A 317 3.52 0.13 9.60
C PRO A 317 3.75 -1.29 9.09
N ILE A 318 2.68 -2.09 9.00
CA ILE A 318 2.76 -3.43 8.40
C ILE A 318 2.50 -3.29 6.90
N ILE A 319 3.52 -3.58 6.10
CA ILE A 319 3.42 -3.62 4.63
C ILE A 319 3.72 -5.05 4.19
N ASN A 320 2.78 -5.70 3.50
CA ASN A 320 2.93 -7.09 3.09
C ASN A 320 4.16 -7.28 2.20
N GLY A 321 5.04 -8.22 2.54
CA GLY A 321 6.26 -8.49 1.78
C GLY A 321 7.44 -7.55 2.04
N VAL A 322 7.32 -6.59 2.97
CA VAL A 322 8.38 -5.65 3.37
C VAL A 322 8.71 -5.84 4.85
N ASP A 323 9.99 -5.97 5.16
CA ASP A 323 10.55 -5.89 6.50
C ASP A 323 10.98 -4.44 6.78
N ILE A 324 10.64 -3.93 7.97
CA ILE A 324 10.88 -2.53 8.34
C ILE A 324 11.66 -2.47 9.65
N GLU A 325 12.91 -2.08 9.55
CA GLU A 325 13.81 -1.94 10.70
C GLU A 325 13.85 -0.49 11.19
N LYS A 326 13.46 -0.28 12.44
CA LYS A 326 13.62 1.00 13.16
C LYS A 326 15.00 1.04 13.82
N LYS A 327 15.88 1.92 13.36
CA LYS A 327 17.16 2.22 14.01
C LYS A 327 17.05 3.51 14.80
N TYR A 328 17.00 3.37 16.12
CA TYR A 328 16.93 4.51 17.03
C TYR A 328 18.03 4.43 18.09
N PHE A 329 18.82 5.49 18.17
CA PHE A 329 19.81 5.72 19.21
C PHE A 329 19.31 6.84 20.11
N GLU A 330 19.03 6.50 21.37
CA GLU A 330 18.52 7.43 22.38
C GLU A 330 19.50 8.60 22.60
N PRO A 331 19.04 9.86 22.56
CA PRO A 331 19.88 11.00 22.92
C PRO A 331 20.17 11.03 24.43
N THR A 332 21.28 11.64 24.80
CA THR A 332 21.60 11.97 26.20
C THR A 332 21.74 13.49 26.36
N PRO A 333 21.69 14.03 27.59
CA PRO A 333 21.94 15.46 27.81
C PRO A 333 23.28 15.96 27.23
N LEU A 334 24.24 15.08 26.96
CA LEU A 334 25.57 15.46 26.46
C LEU A 334 25.79 15.13 24.99
N MET A 335 25.02 14.20 24.41
CA MET A 335 25.22 13.71 23.04
C MET A 335 23.88 13.54 22.33
N PRO A 336 23.74 14.07 21.10
CA PRO A 336 22.53 13.86 20.33
C PRO A 336 22.38 12.38 19.93
N GLY A 337 21.13 11.96 19.78
CA GLY A 337 20.74 10.64 19.31
C GLY A 337 20.55 10.62 17.80
N SER A 338 20.04 9.51 17.26
CA SER A 338 19.68 9.46 15.85
C SER A 338 18.52 8.53 15.55
N PHE A 339 17.77 8.83 14.49
CA PHE A 339 16.65 8.05 14.01
C PHE A 339 16.77 7.78 12.51
N GLN A 340 16.56 6.54 12.11
CA GLN A 340 16.52 6.09 10.71
C GLN A 340 15.60 4.87 10.59
N VAL A 341 14.90 4.73 9.46
CA VAL A 341 14.11 3.55 9.14
C VAL A 341 14.64 2.92 7.85
N ILE A 342 14.79 1.60 7.85
CA ILE A 342 15.22 0.82 6.69
C ILE A 342 14.09 -0.09 6.26
N PHE A 343 13.75 -0.03 4.98
CA PHE A 343 12.75 -0.85 4.33
C PHE A 343 13.47 -1.89 3.46
N SER A 344 13.21 -3.17 3.70
CA SER A 344 13.83 -4.27 2.97
C SER A 344 12.76 -5.21 2.42
N ALA A 345 12.91 -5.68 1.19
CA ALA A 345 12.04 -6.74 0.71
C ALA A 345 12.29 -8.04 1.48
N THR A 346 11.21 -8.71 1.89
CA THR A 346 11.32 -10.04 2.48
C THR A 346 11.79 -11.05 1.43
N SER A 347 12.65 -11.99 1.83
CA SER A 347 13.30 -12.95 0.92
C SER A 347 12.30 -13.84 0.15
N ASN A 348 11.14 -14.11 0.74
CA ASN A 348 10.04 -14.88 0.13
C ASN A 348 8.84 -14.01 -0.26
N GLY A 349 8.97 -12.68 -0.19
CA GLY A 349 7.89 -11.75 -0.49
C GLY A 349 7.73 -11.45 -1.98
N ILE A 350 6.65 -10.76 -2.31
CA ILE A 350 6.32 -10.30 -3.66
C ILE A 350 7.37 -9.31 -4.23
N TYR A 351 8.22 -8.72 -3.38
CA TYR A 351 9.27 -7.77 -3.76
C TYR A 351 10.68 -8.33 -3.68
N ASN A 352 10.87 -9.66 -3.57
CA ASN A 352 12.15 -10.32 -3.20
C ASN A 352 13.41 -9.99 -4.04
N ARG A 353 13.31 -9.22 -5.13
CA ARG A 353 14.44 -8.71 -5.92
C ARG A 353 14.68 -7.21 -5.79
N ALA A 354 13.85 -6.50 -5.04
CA ALA A 354 14.01 -5.07 -4.78
C ALA A 354 15.16 -4.82 -3.81
N LYS A 355 15.90 -3.74 -4.06
CA LYS A 355 16.92 -3.23 -3.15
C LYS A 355 16.26 -2.50 -1.99
N SER A 356 16.86 -2.62 -0.81
CA SER A 356 16.43 -1.89 0.36
C SER A 356 16.49 -0.37 0.15
N LYS A 357 15.59 0.36 0.79
CA LYS A 357 15.57 1.82 0.81
C LYS A 357 15.61 2.29 2.25
N GLU A 358 16.36 3.35 2.51
CA GLU A 358 16.53 3.91 3.84
C GLU A 358 16.09 5.37 3.87
N THR A 359 15.54 5.82 5.00
CA THR A 359 15.27 7.25 5.20
C THR A 359 16.57 7.99 5.45
N ILE A 360 16.53 9.32 5.31
CA ILE A 360 17.60 10.19 5.79
C ILE A 360 17.77 9.96 7.30
N LYS A 361 19.01 9.70 7.72
CA LYS A 361 19.37 9.61 9.14
C LYS A 361 19.23 11.01 9.77
N ARG A 362 18.31 11.15 10.72
CA ARG A 362 18.09 12.41 11.45
C ARG A 362 18.80 12.39 12.78
N GLU A 363 19.43 13.51 13.12
CA GLU A 363 19.95 13.78 14.46
C GLU A 363 18.79 14.21 15.38
N ILE A 364 18.70 13.60 16.56
CA ILE A 364 17.63 13.88 17.53
C ILE A 364 18.27 14.51 18.77
N GLN A 365 17.87 15.74 19.10
CA GLN A 365 18.34 16.40 20.31
C GLN A 365 17.67 15.81 21.55
N TYR A 366 18.38 15.88 22.68
CA TYR A 366 17.80 15.48 23.97
C TYR A 366 16.69 16.45 24.38
N GLN A 367 15.54 15.88 24.74
CA GLN A 367 14.41 16.58 25.32
C GLN A 367 13.90 15.72 26.47
N ALA A 368 13.76 16.27 27.68
CA ALA A 368 13.17 15.53 28.78
C ALA A 368 11.66 15.34 28.52
N LEU A 369 11.19 14.10 28.61
CA LEU A 369 9.80 13.73 28.30
C LEU A 369 8.98 13.46 29.56
N SER A 370 9.65 13.30 30.70
CA SER A 370 9.00 12.94 31.95
C SER A 370 9.64 13.62 33.16
N LYS A 371 8.86 13.71 34.25
CA LYS A 371 9.38 14.09 35.57
C LYS A 371 10.47 13.13 36.07
N GLN A 372 10.44 11.88 35.61
CA GLN A 372 11.44 10.88 35.98
C GLN A 372 12.80 11.22 35.34
N ASP A 373 12.82 11.66 34.09
CA ASP A 373 14.06 12.09 33.41
C ASP A 373 14.77 13.21 34.19
N TYR A 374 14.00 14.12 34.80
CA TYR A 374 14.53 15.16 35.67
C TYR A 374 15.04 14.60 37.01
N ARG A 375 14.28 13.67 37.62
CA ARG A 375 14.70 12.99 38.86
C ARG A 375 16.00 12.21 38.69
N ASP A 376 16.11 11.42 37.64
CA ASP A 376 17.29 10.62 37.33
C ASP A 376 18.52 11.52 37.10
N ALA A 377 18.32 12.69 36.51
CA ALA A 377 19.41 13.64 36.26
C ALA A 377 19.97 14.26 37.54
N ILE A 378 19.13 14.53 38.54
CA ILE A 378 19.55 15.16 39.81
C ILE A 378 19.92 14.15 40.89
N GLU A 379 19.46 12.89 40.79
CA GLU A 379 19.67 11.84 41.77
C GLU A 379 21.15 11.67 42.19
N PRO A 380 22.16 11.67 41.30
CA PRO A 380 23.56 11.58 41.71
C PRO A 380 23.98 12.70 42.67
N MET A 381 23.48 13.91 42.45
CA MET A 381 23.79 15.06 43.31
C MET A 381 22.96 15.05 44.59
N GLU A 382 21.69 14.62 44.54
CA GLU A 382 20.89 14.39 45.75
C GLU A 382 21.60 13.37 46.66
N ASN A 383 22.08 12.26 46.10
CA ASN A 383 22.82 11.24 46.84
C ASN A 383 24.14 11.76 47.41
N LYS A 384 24.88 12.56 46.63
CA LYS A 384 26.09 13.24 47.12
C LYS A 384 25.78 14.15 48.31
N PHE A 385 24.72 14.95 48.25
CA PHE A 385 24.30 15.80 49.36
C PHE A 385 23.90 14.98 50.60
N ARG A 386 23.08 13.93 50.43
CA ARG A 386 22.61 13.07 51.53
C ARG A 386 23.74 12.28 52.19
N SER A 387 24.84 12.04 51.49
CA SER A 387 26.03 11.38 52.04
C SER A 387 26.85 12.25 52.99
N ILE A 388 26.59 13.57 53.04
CA ILE A 388 27.30 14.46 53.95
C ILE A 388 26.85 14.19 55.39
N ASN A 389 27.80 13.75 56.22
CA ASN A 389 27.59 13.43 57.62
C ASN A 389 28.37 14.35 58.59
N ASP A 390 29.31 15.15 58.08
CA ASP A 390 30.15 16.03 58.90
C ASP A 390 30.43 17.38 58.23
N ARG A 391 30.98 18.30 59.01
CA ARG A 391 31.38 19.64 58.55
C ARG A 391 32.35 19.64 57.35
N ASN A 392 33.23 18.65 57.26
CA ASN A 392 34.23 18.58 56.18
C ASN A 392 33.58 18.20 54.85
N GLY A 393 32.68 17.22 54.83
CA GLY A 393 31.92 16.85 53.65
C GLY A 393 31.05 18.01 53.13
N GLY A 394 30.48 18.81 54.04
CA GLY A 394 29.74 20.03 53.67
C GLY A 394 30.64 21.08 53.02
N ARG A 395 31.87 21.24 53.54
CA ARG A 395 32.89 22.13 53.01
C ARG A 395 33.40 21.68 51.64
N ASP A 396 33.62 20.38 51.48
CA ASP A 396 34.11 19.81 50.22
C ASP A 396 33.07 19.98 49.11
N LEU A 397 31.79 19.78 49.41
CA LEU A 397 30.71 20.04 48.46
C LEU A 397 30.64 21.54 48.09
N TRP A 398 30.69 22.43 49.09
CA TRP A 398 30.75 23.89 48.90
C TRP A 398 31.86 24.31 47.93
N LEU A 399 33.08 23.83 48.17
CA LEU A 399 34.23 24.12 47.31
C LEU A 399 34.06 23.53 45.91
N SER A 400 33.53 22.31 45.79
CA SER A 400 33.32 21.67 44.49
C SER A 400 32.29 22.38 43.60
N LEU A 401 31.37 23.12 44.20
CA LEU A 401 30.38 23.96 43.50
C LEU A 401 30.91 25.39 43.23
N GLY A 402 32.13 25.69 43.66
CA GLY A 402 32.81 26.96 43.39
C GLY A 402 32.70 28.01 44.49
N GLY A 403 32.24 27.61 45.69
CA GLY A 403 32.27 28.46 46.88
C GLY A 403 33.70 28.69 47.38
N GLU A 404 33.90 29.76 48.16
CA GLU A 404 35.21 30.11 48.71
C GLU A 404 35.41 29.50 50.10
N ALA A 405 36.58 28.93 50.35
CA ALA A 405 36.94 28.33 51.65
C ALA A 405 36.76 29.33 52.80
N LYS A 406 37.23 30.56 52.61
CA LYS A 406 37.15 31.63 53.61
C LYS A 406 35.71 31.91 54.03
N VAL A 407 34.78 31.97 53.06
CA VAL A 407 33.36 32.24 53.32
C VAL A 407 32.73 31.11 54.13
N TRP A 408 33.07 29.85 53.85
CA TRP A 408 32.60 28.71 54.63
C TRP A 408 33.14 28.72 56.07
N ASP A 409 34.43 29.00 56.23
CA ASP A 409 35.13 28.95 57.50
C ASP A 409 34.67 30.09 58.44
N GLU A 410 34.21 31.21 57.88
CA GLU A 410 33.77 32.42 58.59
C GLU A 410 32.24 32.53 58.80
N LEU A 411 31.44 31.52 58.46
CA LEU A 411 29.98 31.52 58.69
C LEU A 411 29.64 31.75 60.18
N LYS A 412 28.87 32.81 60.49
CA LYS A 412 28.43 33.12 61.87
C LYS A 412 26.92 32.98 62.06
N ASN A 413 26.52 32.68 63.29
CA ASN A 413 25.13 32.64 63.70
C ASN A 413 24.48 34.02 63.56
N GLY A 414 23.44 34.14 62.72
CA GLY A 414 22.73 35.40 62.43
C GLY A 414 23.03 36.01 61.06
N ASP A 415 24.02 35.52 60.31
CA ASP A 415 24.37 36.03 58.96
C ASP A 415 23.32 35.68 57.88
N GLY A 416 22.29 34.91 58.24
CA GLY A 416 21.40 34.28 57.29
C GLY A 416 22.09 33.15 56.52
N ARG A 417 21.37 32.53 55.58
CA ARG A 417 21.92 31.46 54.74
C ARG A 417 22.70 32.09 53.59
N ILE A 418 24.03 31.98 53.61
CA ILE A 418 24.88 32.39 52.49
C ILE A 418 24.68 31.39 51.35
N LYS A 419 24.41 31.90 50.15
CA LYS A 419 24.10 31.09 48.96
C LYS A 419 25.22 31.17 47.94
N ILE A 420 25.51 30.04 47.30
CA ILE A 420 26.32 29.97 46.08
C ILE A 420 25.49 29.30 44.98
N VAL A 421 25.57 29.86 43.78
CA VAL A 421 25.10 29.19 42.56
C VAL A 421 26.30 28.46 41.96
N ALA A 422 26.14 27.18 41.62
CA ALA A 422 27.23 26.38 41.10
C ALA A 422 27.88 27.03 39.87
N LYS A 423 29.21 27.22 39.89
CA LYS A 423 29.95 27.91 38.80
C LYS A 423 30.05 27.10 37.51
N SER A 424 30.04 25.77 37.62
CA SER A 424 29.83 24.85 36.51
C SER A 424 28.41 24.28 36.62
N LEU A 425 27.82 23.87 35.50
CA LEU A 425 26.57 23.10 35.49
C LEU A 425 26.95 21.62 35.60
N PRO A 426 27.03 21.02 36.81
CA PRO A 426 27.29 19.58 36.94
C PRO A 426 26.16 18.74 36.34
N ILE A 427 24.97 19.35 36.18
CA ILE A 427 23.81 18.79 35.52
C ILE A 427 23.33 19.83 34.51
N ARG A 428 23.37 19.49 33.21
CA ARG A 428 22.92 20.39 32.13
C ARG A 428 21.45 20.77 32.34
N GLY A 429 21.11 22.05 32.14
CA GLY A 429 19.72 22.52 32.26
C GLY A 429 19.18 22.63 33.69
N VAL A 430 20.03 22.47 34.71
CA VAL A 430 19.65 22.59 36.13
C VAL A 430 20.57 23.57 36.84
N GLU A 431 19.98 24.62 37.40
CA GLU A 431 20.64 25.52 38.35
C GLU A 431 20.68 24.84 39.72
N ILE A 432 21.88 24.74 40.29
CA ILE A 432 22.09 24.19 41.63
C ILE A 432 22.53 25.32 42.55
N ILE A 433 21.74 25.56 43.59
CA ILE A 433 22.02 26.57 44.60
C ILE A 433 22.33 25.85 45.91
N TYR A 434 23.52 26.04 46.43
CA TYR A 434 23.92 25.50 47.71
C TYR A 434 23.99 26.61 48.74
N SER A 435 23.31 26.43 49.87
CA SER A 435 23.22 27.43 50.93
C SER A 435 23.75 26.88 52.24
N ALA A 436 24.46 27.70 53.01
CA ALA A 436 24.99 27.30 54.31
C ALA A 436 24.84 28.40 55.35
N ALA A 437 24.61 28.00 56.60
CA ALA A 437 24.58 28.89 57.76
C ALA A 437 25.16 28.18 58.98
N GLU A 438 25.65 28.95 59.95
CA GLU A 438 25.95 28.42 61.26
C GLU A 438 24.65 28.04 61.99
N TRP A 439 24.59 26.81 62.52
CA TRP A 439 23.49 26.36 63.38
C TRP A 439 23.83 26.60 64.85
N ASP A 440 25.02 26.14 65.25
CA ASP A 440 25.67 26.42 66.53
C ASP A 440 27.20 26.39 66.32
N SER A 441 27.99 26.57 67.39
CA SER A 441 29.45 26.62 67.30
C SER A 441 30.10 25.32 66.77
N TRP A 442 29.35 24.22 66.71
CA TRP A 442 29.82 22.90 66.27
C TRP A 442 29.09 22.43 65.00
N GLY A 443 27.96 23.02 64.64
CA GLY A 443 27.09 22.56 63.57
C GLY A 443 26.88 23.59 62.46
N ARG A 444 26.57 23.08 61.27
CA ARG A 444 26.18 23.89 60.11
C ARG A 444 24.83 23.41 59.59
N TRP A 445 23.97 24.36 59.24
CA TRP A 445 22.79 24.11 58.42
C TRP A 445 23.20 24.20 56.96
N ILE A 446 22.86 23.21 56.15
CA ILE A 446 23.11 23.20 54.71
C ILE A 446 21.80 22.95 53.94
N ASP A 447 21.64 23.63 52.82
CA ASP A 447 20.57 23.38 51.85
C ASP A 447 21.13 23.23 50.44
N MET A 448 20.43 22.44 49.63
CA MET A 448 20.66 22.35 48.20
C MET A 448 19.33 22.47 47.45
N ASP A 449 19.23 23.49 46.61
CA ASP A 449 18.11 23.69 45.70
C ASP A 449 18.49 23.22 44.29
N PHE A 450 17.61 22.44 43.66
CA PHE A 450 17.66 22.07 42.25
C PHE A 450 16.55 22.80 41.51
N LYS A 451 16.92 23.65 40.54
CA LYS A 451 15.96 24.46 39.77
C LYS A 451 16.16 24.22 38.28
N PRO A 452 15.12 23.83 37.53
CA PRO A 452 15.21 23.80 36.07
C PRO A 452 15.50 25.20 35.52
N ILE A 453 16.43 25.28 34.57
CA ILE A 453 16.71 26.54 33.87
C ILE A 453 15.58 26.83 32.89
N VAL A 454 15.07 28.06 32.91
CA VAL A 454 13.99 28.50 32.01
C VAL A 454 14.45 28.38 30.55
N ASN A 455 13.60 27.80 29.69
CA ASN A 455 13.88 27.53 28.27
C ASN A 455 15.04 26.54 28.01
N ASP A 456 15.34 25.64 28.94
CA ASP A 456 16.34 24.56 28.77
C ASP A 456 15.70 23.16 28.83
N ILE A 457 16.50 22.09 28.73
CA ILE A 457 16.10 20.70 28.50
C ILE A 457 15.14 20.09 29.54
N TYR A 458 15.03 20.69 30.73
CA TYR A 458 14.11 20.26 31.80
C TYR A 458 13.01 21.28 32.10
N SER A 459 12.91 22.38 31.34
CA SER A 459 12.00 23.50 31.65
C SER A 459 10.52 23.10 31.73
N ASP A 460 10.07 22.17 30.89
CA ASP A 460 8.66 21.75 30.81
C ASP A 460 8.27 20.68 31.85
N VAL A 461 9.23 19.89 32.32
CA VAL A 461 8.96 18.72 33.17
C VAL A 461 9.59 18.80 34.56
N GLY A 462 10.61 19.64 34.72
CA GLY A 462 11.35 19.78 35.97
C GLY A 462 10.55 20.55 37.02
N PHE A 463 10.98 20.42 38.28
CA PHE A 463 10.35 21.10 39.41
C PHE A 463 11.39 21.41 40.48
N HIS A 464 11.14 22.48 41.24
CA HIS A 464 12.05 22.91 42.29
C HIS A 464 12.08 21.89 43.44
N ILE A 465 13.28 21.46 43.81
CA ILE A 465 13.51 20.57 44.96
C ILE A 465 14.50 21.23 45.90
N THR A 466 14.17 21.24 47.18
CA THR A 466 15.07 21.67 48.25
C THR A 466 15.39 20.48 49.14
N LEU A 467 16.68 20.23 49.35
CA LEU A 467 17.19 19.32 50.36
C LEU A 467 17.79 20.14 51.50
N SER A 468 17.60 19.71 52.74
CA SER A 468 18.12 20.38 53.94
C SER A 468 18.74 19.37 54.88
N SER A 469 19.86 19.73 55.53
CA SER A 469 20.50 18.92 56.55
C SER A 469 21.19 19.78 57.60
N ILE A 470 21.35 19.23 58.81
CA ILE A 470 22.24 19.77 59.84
C ILE A 470 23.40 18.79 59.97
N ILE A 471 24.61 19.31 59.80
CA ILE A 471 25.86 18.57 59.91
C ILE A 471 26.63 19.07 61.14
N LYS A 472 27.33 18.18 61.83
CA LYS A 472 28.13 18.50 63.03
C LYS A 472 29.61 18.21 62.81
#